data_AF-A0A2V9WFI2-F1
#
_entry.id   AF-A0A2V9WFI2-F1
#
_cell.length_a   1.000
_cell.length_b   1.000
_cell.length_c   1.000
_cell.angle_alpha   90.00
_cell.angle_beta   90.00
_cell.angle_gamma   90.00
#
_symmetry.space_group_name_H-M   'P 1'
#
loop_
_entity.id
_entity.type
_entity.pdbx_description
1 polymer ?
#
loop_
_entity_poly.entity_id
_entity_poly.type
_entity_poly.pdbx_seq_one_letter_code
_entity_poly.pdbx_strand_id
1 'polypeptide(L)'
;MNRLPWAPLNAGVFLIIFGGVILLSFFNIGLLNLGTAFPLIFTLFGAWLVIEAFVIPPANAYAPPRTMVVGWGALIGGLGILWFVGATNIELLPIALALIVVIAGIGAVGYSFMRASPGTPKTSTP
;
A
#
# COMPACT_ATOMS: atom_id res chain seq x y z
N MET A 1 18.17 19.87 -5.07
CA MET A 1 18.25 18.41 -4.89
C MET A 1 17.32 17.75 -5.89
N ASN A 2 17.84 16.89 -6.77
CA ASN A 2 17.04 16.13 -7.73
C ASN A 2 16.19 15.14 -6.93
N ARG A 3 14.90 15.44 -6.74
CA ARG A 3 14.00 14.57 -5.97
C ARG A 3 13.48 13.47 -6.89
N LEU A 4 13.41 12.24 -6.35
CA LEU A 4 12.98 11.07 -7.11
C LEU A 4 11.56 11.27 -7.66
N PRO A 5 11.31 11.08 -8.96
CA PRO A 5 10.00 11.33 -9.54
C PRO A 5 9.06 10.15 -9.20
N TRP A 6 8.06 10.41 -8.36
CA TRP A 6 7.13 9.40 -7.84
C TRP A 6 6.34 8.68 -8.94
N ALA A 7 5.85 9.41 -9.95
CA ALA A 7 5.03 8.79 -11.01
C ALA A 7 5.81 7.76 -11.85
N PRO A 8 7.00 8.07 -12.41
CA PRO A 8 7.85 7.08 -13.06
C PRO A 8 8.25 5.92 -12.14
N LEU A 9 8.55 6.19 -10.86
CA LEU A 9 8.88 5.15 -9.89
C LEU A 9 7.73 4.17 -9.70
N ASN A 10 6.53 4.68 -9.41
CA ASN A 10 5.35 3.86 -9.15
C ASN A 10 4.89 3.10 -10.38
N ALA A 11 4.98 3.71 -11.56
CA ALA A 11 4.75 3.01 -12.81
C ALA A 11 5.75 1.86 -13.00
N GLY A 12 7.04 2.10 -12.76
CA GLY A 12 8.08 1.07 -12.85
C GLY A 12 7.85 -0.09 -11.87
N VAL A 13 7.59 0.22 -10.61
CA VAL A 13 7.30 -0.81 -9.59
C VAL A 13 6.04 -1.58 -9.92
N PHE A 14 4.97 -0.91 -10.37
CA PHE A 14 3.76 -1.58 -10.84
C PHE A 14 4.07 -2.54 -11.99
N LEU A 15 4.84 -2.12 -13.00
CA LEU A 15 5.19 -2.97 -14.14
C LEU A 15 6.03 -4.17 -13.74
N ILE A 16 6.95 -4.01 -12.78
CA ILE A 16 7.75 -5.11 -12.23
C ILE A 16 6.84 -6.12 -11.52
N ILE A 17 5.95 -5.65 -10.64
CA ILE A 17 5.00 -6.51 -9.93
C ILE A 17 4.06 -7.20 -10.91
N PHE A 18 3.46 -6.43 -11.81
CA PHE A 18 2.54 -6.93 -12.82
C PHE A 18 3.21 -7.99 -13.70
N GLY A 19 4.33 -7.64 -14.34
CA GLY A 19 5.05 -8.56 -15.21
C GLY A 19 5.54 -9.80 -14.47
N GLY A 20 6.11 -9.64 -13.28
CA GLY A 20 6.60 -10.75 -12.46
C GLY A 20 5.49 -11.72 -12.07
N VAL A 21 4.39 -11.22 -11.48
CA VAL A 21 3.29 -12.07 -11.03
C VAL A 21 2.55 -12.73 -12.21
N ILE A 22 2.37 -12.01 -13.32
CA ILE A 22 1.78 -12.57 -14.53
C ILE A 22 2.68 -13.67 -15.12
N LEU A 23 3.99 -13.48 -15.19
CA LEU A 23 4.91 -14.52 -15.65
C LEU A 23 4.83 -15.78 -14.76
N LEU A 24 4.87 -15.61 -13.43
CA LEU A 24 4.70 -16.71 -12.50
C LEU A 24 3.38 -17.46 -12.74
N SER A 25 2.30 -16.71 -13.00
CA SER A 25 1.00 -17.29 -13.31
C SER A 25 0.97 -18.04 -14.64
N PHE A 26 1.63 -17.53 -15.68
CA PHE A 26 1.69 -18.21 -16.99
C PHE A 26 2.42 -19.56 -16.92
N PHE A 27 3.47 -19.63 -16.11
CA PHE A 27 4.21 -20.87 -15.88
C PHE A 27 3.62 -21.74 -14.75
N ASN A 28 2.47 -21.34 -14.19
CA ASN A 28 1.80 -22.03 -13.08
C ASN A 28 2.73 -22.29 -11.87
N ILE A 29 3.67 -21.38 -11.63
CA ILE A 29 4.64 -21.50 -10.54
C ILE A 29 3.92 -21.24 -9.23
N GLY A 30 3.98 -22.20 -8.30
CA GLY A 30 3.32 -22.08 -7.00
C GLY A 30 1.79 -22.11 -7.09
N LEU A 31 1.22 -22.78 -8.09
CA LEU A 31 -0.22 -22.90 -8.32
C LEU A 31 -0.92 -21.55 -8.62
N LEU A 32 -0.15 -20.52 -8.96
CA LEU A 32 -0.68 -19.23 -9.37
C LEU A 32 -1.40 -19.35 -10.72
N ASN A 33 -2.68 -19.01 -10.73
CA ASN A 33 -3.47 -18.81 -11.93
C ASN A 33 -3.90 -17.34 -12.04
N LEU A 34 -4.40 -16.94 -13.22
CA LEU A 34 -4.78 -15.54 -13.48
C LEU A 34 -5.81 -15.01 -12.48
N GLY A 35 -6.74 -15.85 -12.04
CA GLY A 35 -7.76 -15.50 -11.04
C GLY A 35 -7.16 -15.09 -9.69
N THR A 36 -6.05 -15.71 -9.29
CA THR A 36 -5.29 -15.37 -8.07
C THR A 36 -4.19 -14.33 -8.29
N ALA A 37 -3.67 -14.22 -9.50
CA ALA A 37 -2.57 -13.32 -9.86
C ALA A 37 -2.98 -11.84 -9.80
N PHE A 38 -4.13 -11.48 -10.37
CA PHE A 38 -4.64 -10.10 -10.32
C PHE A 38 -4.83 -9.56 -8.89
N PRO A 39 -5.53 -10.28 -7.99
CA PRO A 39 -5.61 -9.88 -6.60
C PRO A 39 -4.25 -9.68 -5.93
N LEU A 40 -3.29 -10.56 -6.24
CA LEU A 40 -1.94 -10.49 -5.69
C LEU A 40 -1.18 -9.25 -6.19
N ILE A 41 -1.32 -8.88 -7.47
CA ILE A 41 -0.75 -7.66 -8.05
C ILE A 41 -1.25 -6.42 -7.31
N PHE A 42 -2.56 -6.31 -7.08
CA PHE A 42 -3.13 -5.20 -6.32
C PHE A 42 -2.68 -5.21 -4.85
N THR A 43 -2.60 -6.38 -4.24
CA THR A 43 -2.10 -6.53 -2.85
C THR A 43 -0.67 -6.00 -2.72
N LEU A 44 0.23 -6.46 -3.58
CA LEU A 44 1.65 -6.09 -3.56
C LEU A 44 1.85 -4.61 -3.92
N PHE A 45 1.14 -4.11 -4.93
CA PHE A 45 1.24 -2.70 -5.30
C PHE A 45 0.64 -1.77 -4.24
N GLY A 46 -0.48 -2.15 -3.63
CA GLY A 46 -1.05 -1.42 -2.50
C GLY A 46 -0.09 -1.35 -1.32
N ALA A 47 0.55 -2.47 -0.97
CA ALA A 47 1.59 -2.52 0.06
C ALA A 47 2.79 -1.62 -0.28
N TRP A 48 3.23 -1.63 -1.54
CA TRP A 48 4.27 -0.72 -2.02
C TRP A 48 3.92 0.75 -1.79
N LEU A 49 2.73 1.20 -2.18
CA LEU A 49 2.30 2.59 -2.00
C LEU A 49 2.30 3.02 -0.52
N VAL A 50 1.88 2.12 0.38
CA VAL A 50 1.95 2.38 1.83
C VAL A 50 3.40 2.56 2.26
N ILE A 51 4.30 1.67 1.86
CA ILE A 51 5.73 1.74 2.21
C ILE A 51 6.39 3.00 1.63
N GLU A 52 6.14 3.29 0.35
CA GLU A 52 6.68 4.45 -0.38
C GLU A 52 6.39 5.75 0.37
N ALA A 53 5.16 5.92 0.86
CA ALA A 53 4.73 7.12 1.54
C ALA A 53 5.52 7.43 2.84
N PHE A 54 6.11 6.41 3.48
CA PHE A 54 6.95 6.57 4.67
C PHE A 54 8.44 6.68 4.34
N VAL A 55 8.91 5.99 3.30
CA VAL A 55 10.33 5.92 2.95
C VAL A 55 10.78 7.08 2.07
N ILE A 56 9.93 7.52 1.14
CA ILE A 56 10.30 8.50 0.11
C ILE A 56 9.61 9.84 0.40
N PRO A 57 10.33 10.96 0.46
CA PRO A 57 9.71 12.28 0.63
C PRO A 57 9.03 12.74 -0.68
N PRO A 58 7.95 13.54 -0.60
CA PRO A 58 7.27 14.05 -1.78
C PRO A 58 8.20 14.89 -2.68
N ALA A 59 8.07 14.73 -3.99
CA ALA A 59 8.96 15.37 -4.96
C ALA A 59 8.86 16.91 -4.98
N ASN A 60 7.68 17.48 -4.74
CA ASN A 60 7.46 18.92 -4.65
C ASN A 60 6.16 19.22 -3.86
N ALA A 61 5.79 20.51 -3.72
CA ALA A 61 4.59 20.94 -3.00
C ALA A 61 3.27 20.49 -3.68
N TYR A 62 3.32 20.11 -4.95
CA TYR A 62 2.19 19.62 -5.73
C TYR A 62 2.09 18.09 -5.74
N ALA A 63 3.05 17.40 -5.11
CA ALA A 63 3.02 15.96 -5.00
C ALA A 63 1.89 15.54 -4.03
N PRO A 64 1.25 14.38 -4.27
CA PRO A 64 0.19 13.87 -3.40
C PRO A 64 0.61 13.85 -1.92
N PRO A 65 -0.26 14.29 -1.00
CA PRO A 65 0.01 14.18 0.42
C PRO A 65 0.24 12.71 0.82
N ARG A 66 1.19 12.47 1.73
CA ARG A 66 1.51 11.11 2.21
C ARG A 66 0.28 10.34 2.69
N THR A 67 -0.62 11.01 3.41
CA THR A 67 -1.87 10.41 3.90
C THR A 67 -2.77 9.93 2.75
N MET A 68 -2.79 10.65 1.63
CA MET A 68 -3.54 10.25 0.44
C MET A 68 -2.94 8.99 -0.20
N VAL A 69 -1.60 8.92 -0.32
CA VAL A 69 -0.92 7.75 -0.87
C VAL A 69 -1.06 6.52 0.02
N VAL A 70 -0.93 6.68 1.34
CA VAL A 70 -1.20 5.60 2.30
C VAL A 70 -2.65 5.14 2.19
N GLY A 71 -3.61 6.07 2.09
CA GLY A 71 -5.04 5.74 1.95
C GLY A 71 -5.32 4.93 0.68
N TRP A 72 -4.79 5.37 -0.47
CA TRP A 72 -4.93 4.62 -1.73
C TRP A 72 -4.22 3.28 -1.69
N GLY A 73 -3.01 3.22 -1.14
CA GLY A 73 -2.26 1.98 -0.97
C GLY A 73 -3.01 0.97 -0.09
N ALA A 74 -3.57 1.43 1.04
CA ALA A 74 -4.37 0.59 1.93
C ALA A 74 -5.68 0.12 1.27
N LEU A 75 -6.33 0.97 0.48
CA LEU A 75 -7.55 0.60 -0.24
C LEU A 75 -7.27 -0.42 -1.34
N ILE A 76 -6.28 -0.16 -2.19
CA ILE A 76 -5.90 -1.07 -3.29
C ILE A 76 -5.40 -2.40 -2.71
N GLY A 77 -4.56 -2.35 -1.68
CA GLY A 77 -4.02 -3.52 -1.01
C GLY A 77 -5.11 -4.33 -0.31
N GLY A 78 -5.98 -3.67 0.45
CA GLY A 78 -7.10 -4.30 1.15
C GLY A 78 -8.10 -4.95 0.20
N LEU A 79 -8.48 -4.27 -0.89
CA LEU A 79 -9.33 -4.85 -1.93
C LEU A 79 -8.63 -6.03 -2.63
N GLY A 80 -7.33 -5.94 -2.90
CA GLY A 80 -6.53 -7.03 -3.41
C GLY A 80 -6.56 -8.26 -2.50
N ILE A 81 -6.42 -8.07 -1.18
CA ILE A 81 -6.49 -9.15 -0.19
C ILE A 81 -7.89 -9.77 -0.17
N LEU A 82 -8.94 -8.94 -0.10
CA LEU A 82 -10.32 -9.45 -0.11
C LEU A 82 -10.61 -10.24 -1.37
N TRP A 83 -10.18 -9.73 -2.53
CA TRP A 83 -10.34 -10.46 -3.78
C TRP A 83 -9.53 -11.76 -3.78
N PHE A 84 -8.29 -11.76 -3.26
CA PHE A 84 -7.46 -12.97 -3.19
C PHE A 84 -8.12 -14.03 -2.31
N VAL A 85 -8.61 -13.63 -1.14
CA VAL A 85 -9.34 -14.52 -0.23
C VAL A 85 -10.63 -15.02 -0.88
N GLY A 86 -11.40 -14.15 -1.52
CA GLY A 86 -12.62 -14.55 -2.24
C GLY A 86 -12.36 -15.54 -3.38
N ALA A 87 -11.24 -15.40 -4.08
CA ALA A 87 -10.84 -16.29 -5.17
C ALA A 87 -10.28 -17.64 -4.70
N THR A 88 -9.80 -17.73 -3.46
CA THR A 88 -9.15 -18.93 -2.91
C THR A 88 -10.03 -19.68 -1.92
N ASN A 89 -10.68 -18.97 -1.02
CA ASN A 89 -11.64 -19.50 -0.06
C ASN A 89 -12.60 -18.40 0.41
N ILE A 90 -13.78 -18.37 -0.21
CA ILE A 90 -14.81 -17.36 0.03
C ILE A 90 -15.32 -17.34 1.49
N GLU A 91 -15.28 -18.48 2.18
CA GLU A 91 -15.75 -18.60 3.57
C GLU A 91 -14.89 -17.80 4.55
N LEU A 92 -13.63 -17.49 4.18
CA LEU A 92 -12.71 -16.70 4.99
C LEU A 92 -12.88 -15.19 4.79
N LEU A 93 -13.70 -14.73 3.84
CA LEU A 93 -13.90 -13.30 3.56
C LEU A 93 -14.31 -12.48 4.79
N PRO A 94 -15.26 -12.92 5.65
CA PRO A 94 -15.64 -12.16 6.83
C PRO A 94 -14.48 -11.96 7.80
N ILE A 95 -13.65 -13.00 7.96
CA ILE A 95 -12.46 -12.97 8.83
C ILE A 95 -11.41 -12.02 8.24
N ALA A 96 -11.14 -12.10 6.94
CA ALA A 96 -10.20 -11.22 6.26
C ALA A 96 -10.64 -9.74 6.36
N LEU A 97 -11.92 -9.45 6.15
CA LEU A 97 -12.47 -8.11 6.32
C LEU A 97 -12.31 -7.61 7.76
N ALA A 98 -12.66 -8.44 8.75
CA ALA A 98 -12.51 -8.08 10.15
C ALA A 98 -11.04 -7.75 10.50
N LEU A 99 -10.09 -8.54 10.02
CA LEU A 99 -8.67 -8.28 10.23
C LEU A 99 -8.21 -6.96 9.58
N ILE A 100 -8.63 -6.69 8.34
CA ILE A 100 -8.32 -5.42 7.66
C ILE A 100 -8.86 -4.23 8.45
N VAL A 101 -10.09 -4.31 8.95
CA VAL A 101 -10.70 -3.24 9.76
C VAL A 101 -9.95 -3.03 11.07
N VAL A 102 -9.58 -4.12 11.77
CA VAL A 102 -8.80 -4.05 13.01
C VAL A 102 -7.43 -3.40 12.77
N ILE A 103 -6.71 -3.84 11.72
CA ILE A 103 -5.39 -3.28 11.38
C ILE A 103 -5.51 -1.79 11.01
N ALA A 104 -6.51 -1.42 10.21
CA ALA A 104 -6.79 -0.03 9.87
C ALA A 104 -7.09 0.82 11.13
N GLY A 105 -7.87 0.27 12.07
CA GLY A 105 -8.17 0.88 13.36
C GLY A 105 -6.90 1.11 14.20
N ILE A 106 -6.03 0.10 14.32
CA ILE A 106 -4.73 0.23 15.00
C ILE A 106 -3.88 1.32 14.35
N GLY A 107 -3.82 1.33 13.02
CA GLY A 107 -3.10 2.36 12.26
C GLY A 107 -3.63 3.77 12.51
N ALA A 108 -4.95 3.95 12.56
CA ALA A 108 -5.59 5.23 12.85
C ALA A 108 -5.29 5.70 14.29
N VAL A 109 -5.33 4.80 15.27
CA VAL A 109 -4.96 5.09 16.66
C VAL A 109 -3.50 5.51 16.75
N GLY A 110 -2.58 4.74 16.15
CA GLY A 110 -1.16 5.07 16.11
C GLY A 110 -0.88 6.43 15.47
N TYR A 111 -1.53 6.72 14.34
CA TYR A 111 -1.43 8.02 13.67
C TYR A 111 -1.89 9.18 14.55
N SER A 112 -3.01 9.03 15.26
CA SER A 112 -3.52 10.05 16.19
C SER A 112 -2.51 10.35 17.30
N PHE A 113 -1.88 9.33 17.88
CA PHE A 113 -0.83 9.54 18.89
C PHE A 113 0.40 10.25 18.32
N MET A 114 0.85 9.89 17.13
CA MET A 114 1.99 10.56 16.47
C MET A 114 1.71 12.04 16.20
N ARG A 115 0.46 12.42 15.94
CA ARG A 115 0.05 13.82 15.72
C ARG A 115 -0.21 14.59 17.01
N ALA A 116 -0.58 13.90 18.09
CA ALA A 116 -0.87 14.52 19.38
C ALA A 116 0.39 14.94 20.16
N SER A 117 1.57 14.38 19.84
CA SER A 117 2.82 14.78 20.49
C SER A 117 3.14 16.26 20.24
N PRO A 118 3.29 17.10 21.29
CA PRO A 118 3.66 18.50 21.14
C PRO A 118 5.03 18.59 20.45
N GLY A 119 5.09 19.29 19.33
CA GLY A 119 6.37 19.66 18.72
C GLY A 119 7.16 20.50 19.72
N THR A 120 8.42 20.16 19.95
CA THR A 120 9.34 20.95 20.78
C THR A 120 9.28 22.41 20.28
N PRO A 121 8.96 23.39 21.14
CA PRO A 121 8.92 24.79 20.74
C PRO A 121 10.27 25.15 20.12
N LYS A 122 10.26 25.66 18.88
CA LYS A 122 11.45 26.32 18.33
C LYS A 122 11.64 27.58 19.16
N THR A 123 12.57 27.52 20.11
CA THR A 123 13.10 28.71 20.78
C THR A 123 13.59 29.66 19.71
N SER A 124 12.81 30.71 19.43
CA SER A 124 13.27 31.90 18.75
C SER A 124 14.24 32.59 19.71
N THR A 125 15.55 32.43 19.49
CA THR A 125 16.53 33.33 20.10
C THR A 125 16.37 34.73 19.49
N PRO A 126 16.37 35.79 20.32
CA PRO A 126 16.21 37.19 19.90
C PRO A 126 17.39 37.71 19.06
#